data_AF-A0A9Q0YC94-F1
#
_entry.id   AF-A0A9Q0YC94-F1
#
_cell.length_a   1.000
_cell.length_b   1.000
_cell.length_c   1.000
_cell.angle_alpha   90.00
_cell.angle_beta   90.00
_cell.angle_gamma   90.00
#
_symmetry.space_group_name_H-M   'P 1'
#
loop_
_entity.id
_entity.type
_entity.pdbx_description
1 polymer ?
#
loop_
_entity_poly.entity_id
_entity_poly.type
_entity_poly.pdbx_seq_one_letter_code
_entity_poly.pdbx_strand_id
1 'polypeptide(L)'
;MMLPESGQPSVTSEIFSGLRSDESGVALFIKTDTLTIQLAEKLSLKLGHDKEQYPYIKSKLREVGRMVVECRNATRESSASLADLIGPKKFIDVVHATCQTSGFNDEQHLYKTPSLALKIGHRA
;
A
#
# COMPACT_ATOMS: atom_id res chain seq x y z
N MET A 1 -13.19 -25.31 13.52
CA MET A 1 -13.24 -24.14 12.63
C MET A 1 -12.80 -24.60 11.26
N MET A 2 -13.67 -24.59 10.26
CA MET A 2 -13.32 -24.94 8.89
C MET A 2 -12.56 -23.76 8.28
N LEU A 3 -11.34 -24.02 7.80
CA LEU A 3 -10.62 -23.12 6.90
C LEU A 3 -11.34 -23.17 5.54
N PRO A 4 -11.61 -22.03 4.88
CA PRO A 4 -12.27 -22.05 3.58
C PRO A 4 -11.35 -22.69 2.53
N GLU A 5 -11.99 -23.52 1.71
CA GLU A 5 -11.38 -24.43 0.75
C GLU A 5 -10.57 -23.72 -0.36
N SER A 6 -9.43 -24.32 -0.66
CA SER A 6 -8.59 -24.04 -1.82
C SER A 6 -9.31 -24.46 -3.11
N GLY A 7 -10.03 -23.54 -3.77
CA GLY A 7 -10.69 -23.88 -5.04
C GLY A 7 -11.49 -22.80 -5.75
N GLN A 8 -11.68 -21.60 -5.19
CA GLN A 8 -12.24 -20.46 -5.93
C GLN A 8 -11.11 -19.61 -6.52
N PRO A 9 -11.28 -18.94 -7.68
CA PRO A 9 -10.40 -17.83 -8.03
C PRO A 9 -10.52 -16.84 -6.87
N SER A 10 -9.49 -16.79 -6.02
CA SER A 10 -9.48 -15.95 -4.84
C SER A 10 -9.88 -14.54 -5.27
N VAL A 11 -10.81 -13.89 -4.56
CA VAL A 11 -11.21 -12.49 -4.86
C VAL A 11 -9.97 -11.60 -5.02
N THR A 12 -8.89 -11.92 -4.31
CA THR A 12 -7.56 -11.32 -4.45
C THR A 12 -6.98 -11.42 -5.87
N SER A 13 -7.16 -12.54 -6.58
CA SER A 13 -6.74 -12.72 -7.97
C SER A 13 -7.51 -11.82 -8.96
N GLU A 14 -8.81 -11.62 -8.74
CA GLU A 14 -9.64 -10.68 -9.53
C GLU A 14 -9.20 -9.23 -9.26
N ILE A 15 -8.84 -8.93 -8.01
CA ILE A 15 -8.29 -7.62 -7.64
C ILE A 15 -6.92 -7.40 -8.30
N PHE A 16 -6.05 -8.41 -8.32
CA PHE A 16 -4.73 -8.34 -8.95
C PHE A 16 -4.78 -8.26 -10.47
N SER A 17 -5.73 -8.93 -11.13
CA SER A 17 -5.93 -8.78 -12.58
C SER A 17 -6.37 -7.36 -12.93
N GLY A 18 -7.14 -6.71 -12.05
CA GLY A 18 -7.56 -5.32 -12.17
C GLY A 18 -6.49 -4.27 -11.86
N LEU A 19 -5.30 -4.64 -11.41
CA LEU A 19 -4.17 -3.73 -11.22
C LEU A 19 -3.43 -3.51 -12.54
N ARG A 20 -3.58 -2.32 -13.12
CA ARG A 20 -2.85 -1.90 -14.33
C ARG A 20 -1.33 -1.84 -14.07
N SER A 21 -0.51 -2.20 -15.03
CA SER A 21 0.93 -1.92 -14.93
C SER A 21 1.16 -0.41 -14.92
N ASP A 22 2.23 0.03 -14.25
CA ASP A 22 2.67 1.41 -14.18
C ASP A 22 4.19 1.47 -14.36
N GLU A 23 4.69 2.56 -14.93
CA GLU A 23 6.12 2.78 -15.18
C GLU A 23 6.94 2.77 -13.89
N SER A 24 6.32 3.16 -12.77
CA SER A 24 6.92 3.16 -11.43
C SER A 24 7.08 1.75 -10.83
N GLY A 25 6.59 0.69 -11.47
CA GLY A 25 6.73 -0.70 -11.01
C GLY A 25 5.87 -1.05 -9.78
N VAL A 26 4.94 -0.20 -9.36
CA VAL A 26 4.11 -0.38 -8.17
C VAL A 26 3.21 -1.61 -8.30
N ALA A 27 2.54 -1.77 -9.44
CA ALA A 27 1.69 -2.94 -9.67
C ALA A 27 2.46 -4.26 -9.68
N LEU A 28 3.72 -4.26 -10.13
CA LEU A 28 4.59 -5.43 -10.07
C LEU A 28 4.98 -5.73 -8.62
N PHE A 29 5.41 -4.71 -7.87
CA PHE A 29 5.77 -4.85 -6.46
C PHE A 29 4.63 -5.43 -5.63
N ILE A 30 3.39 -4.95 -5.82
CA ILE A 30 2.21 -5.45 -5.10
C ILE A 30 2.01 -6.96 -5.31
N LYS A 31 2.34 -7.47 -6.50
CA LYS A 31 2.15 -8.87 -6.88
C LYS A 31 3.31 -9.77 -6.45
N THR A 32 4.44 -9.21 -6.04
CA THR A 32 5.65 -9.96 -5.67
C THR A 32 5.97 -9.88 -4.18
N ASP A 33 5.65 -8.77 -3.52
CA ASP A 33 5.94 -8.55 -2.10
C ASP A 33 4.97 -9.33 -1.19
N THR A 34 5.53 -10.19 -0.34
CA THR A 34 4.77 -11.12 0.51
C THR A 34 3.79 -10.41 1.45
N LEU A 35 4.20 -9.31 2.10
CA LEU A 35 3.31 -8.59 3.03
C LEU A 35 2.21 -7.84 2.29
N THR A 36 2.50 -7.34 1.09
CA THR A 36 1.51 -6.67 0.25
C THR A 36 0.46 -7.66 -0.28
N ILE A 37 0.88 -8.89 -0.61
CA ILE A 37 -0.05 -9.98 -0.94
C ILE A 37 -0.94 -10.34 0.26
N GLN A 38 -0.37 -10.51 1.45
CA GLN A 38 -1.15 -10.78 2.67
C GLN A 38 -2.13 -9.64 3.01
N LEU A 39 -1.73 -8.38 2.78
CA LEU A 39 -2.62 -7.24 2.93
C LEU A 39 -3.80 -7.33 1.95
N ALA A 40 -3.54 -7.68 0.69
CA ALA A 40 -4.58 -7.87 -0.32
C ALA A 40 -5.55 -8.98 0.10
N GLU A 41 -5.06 -10.13 0.56
CA GLU A 41 -5.88 -11.23 1.05
C GLU A 41 -6.76 -10.81 2.23
N LYS A 42 -6.22 -10.10 3.23
CA LYS A 42 -7.00 -9.60 4.37
C LYS A 42 -8.07 -8.61 3.95
N LEU A 43 -7.77 -7.72 3.01
CA LEU A 43 -8.74 -6.76 2.47
C LEU A 43 -9.82 -7.47 1.66
N SER A 44 -9.47 -8.47 0.85
CA SER A 44 -10.40 -9.31 0.10
C SER A 44 -11.32 -10.10 1.05
N LEU A 45 -10.80 -10.67 2.13
CA LEU A 45 -11.63 -11.38 3.12
C LEU A 45 -12.63 -10.45 3.80
N LYS A 46 -12.24 -9.19 4.05
CA LYS A 46 -13.08 -8.21 4.74
C LYS A 46 -14.12 -7.54 3.84
N LEU A 47 -13.72 -7.17 2.63
CA LEU A 47 -14.48 -6.27 1.75
C LEU A 47 -14.79 -6.89 0.38
N GLY A 48 -14.17 -8.02 0.04
CA GLY A 48 -14.27 -8.65 -1.28
C GLY A 48 -15.61 -9.33 -1.57
N HIS A 49 -16.54 -9.37 -0.62
CA HIS A 49 -17.92 -9.76 -0.87
C HIS A 49 -18.70 -8.69 -1.65
N ASP A 50 -18.24 -7.43 -1.63
CA ASP A 50 -18.83 -6.30 -2.34
C ASP A 50 -17.87 -5.80 -3.44
N LYS A 51 -18.29 -5.93 -4.70
CA LYS A 51 -17.51 -5.51 -5.86
C LYS A 51 -17.32 -3.99 -5.93
N GLU A 52 -18.19 -3.20 -5.31
CA GLU A 52 -18.04 -1.75 -5.23
C GLU A 52 -16.82 -1.35 -4.37
N GLN A 53 -16.32 -2.25 -3.52
CA GLN A 53 -15.11 -2.03 -2.72
C GLN A 53 -13.81 -2.36 -3.47
N TYR A 54 -13.86 -3.03 -4.62
CA TYR A 54 -12.65 -3.43 -5.35
C TYR A 54 -11.77 -2.22 -5.76
N PRO A 55 -12.33 -1.09 -6.24
CA PRO A 55 -11.55 0.11 -6.47
C PRO A 55 -10.85 0.62 -5.22
N TYR A 56 -11.52 0.57 -4.06
CA TYR A 56 -10.93 0.95 -2.79
C TYR A 56 -9.75 0.04 -2.39
N ILE A 57 -9.92 -1.28 -2.50
CA ILE A 57 -8.84 -2.24 -2.19
C ILE A 57 -7.63 -2.00 -3.11
N LYS A 58 -7.86 -1.85 -4.43
CA LYS A 58 -6.79 -1.55 -5.39
C LYS A 58 -6.09 -0.23 -5.09
N SER A 59 -6.85 0.81 -4.72
CA SER A 59 -6.28 2.09 -4.31
C SER A 59 -5.39 1.92 -3.09
N LYS A 60 -5.85 1.16 -2.09
CA LYS A 60 -5.08 0.97 -0.86
C LYS A 60 -3.78 0.20 -1.08
N LEU A 61 -3.83 -0.86 -1.90
CA LEU A 61 -2.63 -1.60 -2.29
C LEU A 61 -1.63 -0.70 -3.04
N ARG A 62 -2.13 0.19 -3.90
CA ARG A 62 -1.28 1.15 -4.62
C ARG A 62 -0.71 2.25 -3.74
N GLU A 63 -1.43 2.71 -2.73
CA GLU A 63 -0.87 3.64 -1.73
C GLU A 63 0.32 3.01 -1.02
N VAL A 64 0.18 1.77 -0.55
CA VAL A 64 1.26 1.04 0.13
C VAL A 64 2.43 0.78 -0.82
N GLY A 65 2.16 0.28 -2.04
CA GLY A 65 3.22 0.02 -3.01
C GLY A 65 3.97 1.29 -3.43
N ARG A 66 3.27 2.43 -3.58
CA ARG A 66 3.92 3.74 -3.83
C ARG A 66 4.81 4.14 -2.67
N MET A 67 4.34 4.04 -1.43
CA MET A 67 5.13 4.35 -0.24
C MET A 67 6.45 3.56 -0.23
N VAL A 68 6.41 2.27 -0.57
CA VAL A 68 7.64 1.46 -0.64
C VAL A 68 8.58 1.96 -1.74
N VAL A 69 8.07 2.19 -2.95
CA VAL A 69 8.87 2.70 -4.07
C VAL A 69 9.51 4.06 -3.74
N GLU A 70 8.75 4.99 -3.16
CA GLU A 70 9.29 6.28 -2.73
C GLU A 70 10.34 6.13 -1.63
N CYS A 71 10.14 5.22 -0.67
CA CYS A 71 11.15 4.96 0.34
C CYS A 71 12.44 4.37 -0.26
N ARG A 72 12.34 3.50 -1.27
CA ARG A 72 13.52 2.99 -2.02
C ARG A 72 14.27 4.12 -2.70
N ASN A 73 13.55 5.08 -3.30
CA ASN A 73 14.15 6.24 -3.94
C ASN A 73 14.86 7.15 -2.92
N ALA A 74 14.22 7.42 -1.78
CA ALA A 74 14.74 8.29 -0.72
C ALA A 74 15.98 7.68 -0.02
N THR A 75 15.95 6.38 0.27
CA THR A 75 17.04 5.67 0.97
C THR A 75 18.13 5.13 0.04
N ARG A 76 17.90 5.17 -1.28
CA ARG A 76 18.72 4.51 -2.32
C ARG A 76 18.83 2.99 -2.17
N GLU A 77 17.93 2.38 -1.39
CA GLU A 77 17.87 0.92 -1.22
C GLU A 77 16.83 0.32 -2.18
N SER A 78 17.26 -0.06 -3.38
CA SER A 78 16.35 -0.56 -4.43
C SER A 78 15.66 -1.90 -4.10
N SER A 79 16.17 -2.66 -3.13
CA SER A 79 15.66 -3.98 -2.74
C SER A 79 14.72 -3.97 -1.51
N ALA A 80 14.48 -2.81 -0.88
CA ALA A 80 13.72 -2.76 0.37
C ALA A 80 12.29 -3.32 0.20
N SER A 81 11.92 -4.32 0.98
CA SER A 81 10.57 -4.90 1.03
C SER A 81 9.66 -4.09 1.96
N LEU A 82 8.35 -4.35 1.95
CA LEU A 82 7.45 -3.73 2.93
C LEU A 82 7.82 -4.12 4.37
N ALA A 83 8.39 -5.31 4.58
CA ALA A 83 8.79 -5.78 5.90
C ALA A 83 9.96 -4.95 6.48
N ASP A 84 10.92 -4.58 5.63
CA ASP A 84 12.09 -3.80 6.03
C ASP A 84 11.69 -2.41 6.54
N LEU A 85 10.63 -1.85 5.96
CA LEU A 85 10.11 -0.52 6.28
C LEU A 85 9.32 -0.47 7.60
N ILE A 86 8.69 -1.58 7.97
CA ILE A 86 7.93 -1.68 9.23
C ILE A 86 8.89 -1.92 10.43
N GLY A 87 10.16 -2.24 10.15
CA GLY A 87 11.19 -2.37 11.18
C GLY A 87 11.45 -1.04 11.91
N PRO A 88 11.66 -1.04 13.25
CA PRO A 88 11.84 0.19 14.03
C PRO A 88 13.00 1.08 13.54
N LYS A 89 14.01 0.46 12.91
CA LYS A 89 15.18 1.16 12.37
C LYS A 89 14.87 2.05 11.16
N LYS A 90 13.83 1.74 10.39
CA LYS A 90 13.45 2.46 9.16
C LYS A 90 12.18 3.31 9.32
N PHE A 91 11.60 3.32 10.52
CA PHE A 91 10.33 4.01 10.77
C PHE A 91 10.40 5.52 10.47
N ILE A 92 11.50 6.19 10.83
CA ILE A 92 11.68 7.63 10.54
C ILE A 92 11.73 7.90 9.03
N ASP A 93 12.44 7.07 8.28
CA ASP A 93 12.53 7.20 6.82
C ASP A 93 11.17 6.99 6.14
N VAL A 94 10.36 6.05 6.66
CA VAL A 94 8.99 5.83 6.20
C VAL A 94 8.09 7.02 6.48
N VAL A 95 8.23 7.66 7.65
CA VAL A 95 7.49 8.89 7.98
C VAL A 95 7.84 10.01 7.01
N HIS A 96 9.13 10.21 6.73
CA HIS A 96 9.60 11.21 5.75
C HIS A 96 9.08 10.92 4.33
N ALA A 97 9.18 9.67 3.85
CA ALA A 97 8.67 9.28 2.54
C ALA A 97 7.14 9.45 2.44
N THR A 98 6.41 9.18 3.52
CA THR A 98 4.96 9.39 3.60
C THR A 98 4.60 10.87 3.51
N CYS A 99 5.34 11.75 4.20
CA CYS A 99 5.18 13.19 4.11
C CYS A 99 5.38 13.69 2.66
N GLN A 100 6.46 13.28 2.01
CA GLN A 100 6.72 13.64 0.60
C GLN A 100 5.62 13.13 -0.33
N THR A 101 5.18 11.88 -0.16
CA THR A 101 4.09 11.28 -0.95
C THR A 101 2.77 12.04 -0.79
N SER A 102 2.51 12.61 0.40
CA SER A 102 1.32 13.42 0.67
C SER A 102 1.39 14.85 0.11
N GLY A 103 2.51 15.24 -0.52
CA GLY A 103 2.75 16.59 -1.00
C GLY A 103 2.93 17.59 0.13
N PHE A 104 3.57 17.17 1.22
CA PHE A 104 3.97 18.05 2.32
C PHE A 104 5.07 19.01 1.84
N ASN A 105 4.82 20.32 1.95
CA ASN A 105 5.81 21.36 1.67
C ASN A 105 6.47 21.81 2.98
N ASP A 106 7.75 21.48 3.15
CA ASP A 106 8.55 21.75 4.36
C ASP A 106 8.78 23.25 4.59
N GLU A 107 8.77 24.06 3.52
CA GLU A 107 8.98 25.52 3.63
C GLU A 107 7.77 26.28 4.15
N GLN A 108 6.56 25.72 4.01
CA GLN A 108 5.30 26.36 4.38
C GLN A 108 4.52 25.59 5.44
N HIS A 109 5.03 24.44 5.90
CA HIS A 109 4.31 23.49 6.78
C HIS A 109 2.89 23.17 6.27
N LEU A 110 2.71 23.13 4.96
CA LEU A 110 1.39 23.06 4.32
C LEU A 110 1.28 21.78 3.49
N TYR A 111 0.23 21.01 3.74
CA TYR A 111 -0.12 19.82 2.96
C TYR A 111 -0.96 20.24 1.76
N LYS A 112 -0.57 19.79 0.55
CA LYS A 112 -1.34 20.05 -0.69
C LYS A 112 -2.76 19.46 -0.66
N THR A 113 -3.02 18.47 0.20
CA THR A 113 -4.36 17.93 0.45
C THR A 113 -4.53 17.62 1.95
N PRO A 114 -4.92 18.62 2.76
CA PRO A 114 -5.01 18.50 4.23
C PRO A 114 -5.94 17.39 4.72
N SER A 115 -6.96 17.06 3.91
CA SER A 115 -7.94 16.01 4.21
C SER A 115 -7.32 14.59 4.23
N LEU A 116 -6.16 14.39 3.61
CA LEU A 116 -5.45 13.10 3.64
C LEU A 116 -4.72 12.88 4.97
N ALA A 117 -4.06 13.92 5.50
CA ALA A 117 -3.39 13.89 6.80
C ALA A 117 -4.38 13.63 7.94
N LEU A 118 -5.55 14.27 7.90
CA LEU A 118 -6.64 14.04 8.85
C LEU A 118 -7.14 12.58 8.83
N LYS A 119 -7.23 11.94 7.65
CA LYS A 119 -7.67 10.54 7.54
C LYS A 119 -6.66 9.54 8.10
N ILE A 120 -5.37 9.89 8.11
CA ILE A 120 -4.31 9.03 8.66
C ILE A 120 -4.21 9.20 10.19
N GLY A 121 -4.38 10.42 10.72
CA GLY A 121 -4.25 10.70 12.15
C GLY A 121 -5.43 10.26 13.04
N HIS A 122 -6.64 10.13 12.49
CA HIS A 122 -7.85 9.87 13.30
C HIS A 122 -8.02 8.42 13.79
N ARG A 123 -6.98 7.57 13.64
CA ARG A 123 -6.95 6.18 14.13
C ARG A 123 -5.73 5.85 14.99
N ALA A 124 -5.09 6.87 15.58
CA ALA A 124 -4.18 6.66 16.70
C ALA A 124 -4.98 6.32 17.98
#